data_AF-A0A5S3WI60-F1
#
_entry.id   AF-A0A5S3WI60-F1
#
_cell.length_a   1.000
_cell.length_b   1.000
_cell.length_c   1.000
_cell.angle_alpha   90.00
_cell.angle_beta   90.00
_cell.angle_gamma   90.00
#
_symmetry.space_group_name_H-M   'P 1'
#
loop_
_entity.id
_entity.type
_entity.pdbx_description
1 polymer ?
#
loop_
_entity_poly.entity_id
_entity_poly.type
_entity_poly.pdbx_seq_one_letter_code
_entity_poly.pdbx_strand_id
1 'polypeptide(L)'
;MRIQQKMSQAELAKKMSVPVDQSTISNWESGKTIMDLEQLLDILMIFGKDWKSFFGLLADNAEKRTTKKPLQTKPPMEPNAEDKGED
;
A
#
# COMPACT_ATOMS: atom_id res chain seq x y z
N MET A 1 -11.95 4.07 0.33
CA MET A 1 -13.38 3.77 0.61
C MET A 1 -14.12 5.02 1.10
N ARG A 2 -13.69 5.68 2.18
CA ARG A 2 -14.38 6.89 2.71
C ARG A 2 -14.61 8.01 1.69
N ILE A 3 -13.64 8.25 0.79
CA ILE A 3 -13.73 9.30 -0.24
C ILE A 3 -14.92 9.04 -1.19
N GLN A 4 -15.18 7.77 -1.54
CA GLN A 4 -16.31 7.38 -2.40
C GLN A 4 -17.66 7.68 -1.74
N GLN A 5 -17.72 7.65 -0.41
CA GLN A 5 -18.90 8.01 0.38
C GLN A 5 -18.90 9.47 0.86
N LYS A 6 -17.98 10.31 0.37
CA LYS A 6 -17.81 11.71 0.79
C LYS A 6 -17.67 11.90 2.31
N MET A 7 -17.08 10.92 2.99
CA MET A 7 -16.91 10.90 4.43
C MET A 7 -15.54 11.48 4.84
N SER A 8 -15.56 12.42 5.78
CA SER A 8 -14.36 12.97 6.42
C SER A 8 -13.69 11.94 7.34
N GLN A 9 -12.42 12.17 7.67
CA GLN A 9 -11.69 11.30 8.60
C GLN A 9 -12.33 11.30 10.00
N ALA A 10 -12.85 12.46 10.45
CA ALA A 10 -13.53 12.57 11.74
C ALA A 10 -14.87 11.83 11.78
N GLU A 11 -15.61 11.80 10.67
CA GLU A 11 -16.84 11.01 10.57
C GLU A 11 -16.57 9.50 10.55
N LEU A 12 -15.52 9.06 9.87
CA LEU A 12 -15.10 7.65 9.92
C LEU A 12 -14.70 7.25 11.33
N ALA A 13 -13.87 8.07 12.00
CA ALA A 13 -13.44 7.87 13.38
C ALA A 13 -14.62 7.61 14.35
N LYS A 14 -15.71 8.38 14.19
CA LYS A 14 -16.93 8.25 15.00
C LYS A 14 -17.79 7.03 14.65
N LYS A 15 -17.62 6.46 13.45
CA LYS A 15 -18.37 5.29 12.96
C LYS A 15 -17.71 3.97 13.33
N MET A 16 -16.45 3.99 13.75
CA MET A 16 -15.78 2.82 14.31
C MET A 16 -16.54 2.30 15.54
N SER A 17 -16.64 0.98 15.66
CA SER A 17 -17.16 0.24 16.80
C SER A 17 -16.48 0.67 18.11
N VAL A 18 -15.16 0.81 18.09
CA VAL A 18 -14.37 1.46 19.14
C VAL A 18 -13.97 2.85 18.61
N PRO A 19 -14.52 3.94 19.15
CA PRO A 19 -14.21 5.28 18.67
C PRO A 19 -12.71 5.57 18.72
N VAL A 20 -12.20 6.15 17.64
CA VAL A 20 -10.82 6.65 17.53
C VAL A 20 -10.82 8.12 17.15
N ASP A 21 -9.67 8.77 17.26
CA ASP A 21 -9.52 10.16 16.84
C ASP A 21 -9.33 10.27 15.32
N GLN A 22 -9.66 11.45 14.78
CA GLN A 22 -9.42 11.78 13.38
C GLN A 22 -7.95 11.64 12.98
N SER A 23 -7.03 11.94 13.90
CA SER A 23 -5.58 11.80 13.70
C SER A 23 -5.16 10.34 13.53
N THR A 24 -5.81 9.41 14.24
CA THR A 24 -5.61 7.97 14.09
C THR A 24 -5.97 7.52 12.68
N ILE A 25 -7.15 7.93 12.16
CA ILE A 25 -7.53 7.66 10.77
C ILE A 25 -6.50 8.22 9.79
N SER A 26 -6.01 9.44 10.03
CA SER A 26 -4.99 10.07 9.18
C SER A 26 -3.65 9.29 9.18
N ASN A 27 -3.24 8.77 10.34
CA ASN A 27 -2.02 7.96 10.45
C ASN A 27 -2.16 6.64 9.69
N TRP A 28 -3.34 6.01 9.70
CA TRP A 28 -3.60 4.80 8.93
C TRP A 28 -3.59 5.05 7.43
N GLU A 29 -4.26 6.11 6.96
CA GLU A 29 -4.31 6.44 5.53
C GLU A 29 -2.96 6.85 4.95
N SER A 30 -2.09 7.47 5.77
CA SER A 30 -0.71 7.80 5.37
C SER A 30 0.26 6.63 5.51
N GLY A 31 -0.14 5.54 6.17
CA GLY A 31 0.73 4.40 6.50
C GLY A 31 1.74 4.69 7.62
N LYS A 32 1.56 5.77 8.38
CA LYS A 32 2.41 6.10 9.54
C LYS A 32 2.24 5.10 10.68
N THR A 33 1.03 4.57 10.85
CA THR A 33 0.72 3.49 11.78
C THR A 33 -0.07 2.40 11.07
N ILE A 34 0.05 1.18 11.58
CA ILE A 34 -0.63 0.00 11.06
C ILE A 34 -1.94 -0.20 11.84
N MET A 35 -2.98 -0.65 11.16
CA MET A 35 -4.23 -1.10 11.81
C MET A 35 -4.13 -2.56 12.23
N ASP A 36 -4.78 -2.90 13.34
CA ASP A 36 -5.05 -4.29 13.67
C ASP A 36 -6.19 -4.87 12.81
N LEU A 37 -6.42 -6.18 12.96
CA LEU A 37 -7.45 -6.89 12.20
C LEU A 37 -8.88 -6.45 12.58
N GLU A 38 -9.12 -6.10 13.84
CA GLU A 38 -10.42 -5.65 14.32
C GLU A 38 -10.81 -4.31 13.69
N GLN A 39 -9.87 -3.36 13.67
CA GLN A 39 -10.02 -2.06 13.01
C GLN A 39 -10.23 -2.20 11.50
N LEU A 40 -9.52 -3.11 10.85
CA LEU A 40 -9.72 -3.39 9.43
C LEU A 40 -11.12 -3.98 9.18
N LEU A 41 -11.54 -4.96 9.97
CA LEU A 41 -12.85 -5.59 9.89
C LEU A 41 -13.97 -4.55 10.03
N ASP A 42 -13.83 -3.67 11.02
CA ASP A 42 -14.79 -2.60 11.30
C ASP A 42 -14.94 -1.65 10.10
N ILE A 43 -13.82 -1.22 9.50
CA ILE A 43 -13.83 -0.42 8.28
C ILE A 43 -14.52 -1.16 7.13
N LEU A 44 -14.25 -2.45 6.94
CA LEU A 44 -14.91 -3.24 5.90
C LEU A 44 -16.42 -3.31 6.14
N MET A 45 -16.86 -3.49 7.38
CA MET A 45 -18.28 -3.50 7.75
C MET A 45 -18.95 -2.14 7.51
N ILE A 46 -18.33 -1.03 7.95
CA ILE A 46 -18.83 0.34 7.72
C ILE A 46 -19.07 0.62 6.24
N PHE A 47 -18.17 0.13 5.37
CA PHE A 47 -18.25 0.34 3.93
C PHE A 47 -18.96 -0.78 3.16
N GLY A 48 -19.49 -1.80 3.85
CA GLY A 48 -20.18 -2.93 3.23
C GLY A 48 -19.30 -3.73 2.27
N LYS A 49 -18.03 -3.93 2.63
CA LYS A 49 -17.05 -4.69 1.84
C LYS A 49 -16.82 -6.05 2.44
N ASP A 50 -16.72 -7.06 1.58
CA ASP A 50 -16.30 -8.40 1.94
C ASP A 50 -14.79 -8.59 1.69
N TRP A 51 -14.26 -9.70 2.20
CA TRP A 51 -12.86 -10.06 2.02
C TRP A 51 -12.47 -10.24 0.55
N LYS A 52 -13.37 -10.77 -0.28
CA LYS A 52 -13.11 -10.98 -1.71
C LYS A 52 -12.86 -9.64 -2.42
N SER A 53 -13.70 -8.64 -2.18
CA SER A 53 -13.55 -7.29 -2.72
C SER A 53 -12.28 -6.62 -2.19
N PHE A 54 -11.97 -6.79 -0.91
CA PHE A 54 -10.77 -6.22 -0.30
C PHE A 54 -9.48 -6.81 -0.89
N PHE A 55 -9.37 -8.14 -0.97
CA PHE A 55 -8.19 -8.79 -1.53
C PHE A 55 -8.04 -8.56 -3.04
N GLY A 56 -9.15 -8.43 -3.78
CA GLY A 56 -9.11 -7.98 -5.18
C GLY A 56 -8.46 -6.60 -5.32
N LEU A 57 -8.88 -5.61 -4.51
CA LEU A 57 -8.28 -4.28 -4.50
C LEU A 57 -6.79 -4.30 -4.11
N LEU A 58 -6.41 -5.16 -3.18
CA LEU A 58 -5.01 -5.33 -2.77
C LEU A 58 -4.15 -5.89 -3.92
N ALA A 59 -4.63 -6.92 -4.61
CA ALA A 59 -3.94 -7.53 -5.75
C ALA A 59 -3.73 -6.51 -6.87
N ASP A 60 -4.79 -5.79 -7.26
CA ASP A 60 -4.72 -4.74 -8.29
C ASP A 60 -3.68 -3.66 -7.94
N ASN A 61 -3.58 -3.29 -6.66
CA ASN A 61 -2.60 -2.30 -6.20
C ASN A 61 -1.17 -2.86 -6.15
N ALA A 62 -1.00 -4.16 -5.91
CA ALA A 62 0.31 -4.81 -5.97
C ALA A 62 0.86 -4.85 -7.40
N GLU A 63 0.03 -5.18 -8.40
CA GLU A 63 0.41 -5.20 -9.82
C GLU A 63 0.78 -3.81 -10.37
N LYS A 64 0.09 -2.75 -9.92
CA LYS A 64 0.43 -1.36 -10.25
C LYS A 64 1.79 -0.91 -9.69
N ARG A 65 2.29 -1.56 -8.65
CA ARG A 65 3.61 -1.27 -8.06
C ARG A 65 4.74 -1.99 -8.80
N THR A 66 4.48 -3.17 -9.38
CA THR A 66 5.49 -3.96 -10.11
C THR A 66 5.73 -3.46 -11.54
N THR A 67 4.73 -2.86 -12.18
CA THR A 67 4.79 -2.37 -13.57
C THR A 67 5.49 -1.01 -13.76
N LYS A 68 5.94 -0.34 -12.69
CA LYS A 68 6.62 0.98 -12.74
C LYS A 68 8.16 0.93 -12.75
N LYS A 69 8.80 -0.15 -13.20
CA LYS A 69 10.27 -0.18 -13.37
C LYS A 69 10.61 -0.21 -14.87
N PRO A 70 11.13 0.88 -15.48
CA PRO A 70 11.89 0.74 -16.70
C PRO A 70 13.13 -0.10 -16.37
N LEU A 71 13.25 -1.25 -17.01
CA LEU A 71 14.48 -2.03 -16.98
C LEU A 71 15.56 -1.21 -17.69
N GLN A 72 16.40 -0.50 -16.94
CA GLN A 72 17.66 0.00 -17.47
C GLN A 72 18.58 -1.20 -17.67
N THR A 73 18.50 -1.85 -18.83
CA THR A 73 19.59 -2.70 -19.32
C THR A 73 20.73 -1.78 -19.71
N LYS A 74 21.72 -1.62 -18.83
CA LYS A 74 23.05 -1.19 -19.29
C LYS A 74 23.55 -2.29 -20.24
N PRO A 75 24.08 -1.96 -21.43
CA PRO A 75 24.63 -2.97 -22.33
C PRO A 75 25.78 -3.73 -21.64
N PRO A 76 26.07 -4.99 -22.05
CA PRO A 76 27.15 -5.76 -21.46
C PRO A 76 28.47 -5.01 -21.64
N MET A 77 29.22 -4.82 -20.55
CA MET A 77 30.63 -4.40 -20.65
C MET A 77 31.36 -5.43 -21.51
N GLU A 78 31.94 -4.99 -22.63
CA GLU A 78 32.86 -5.79 -23.42
C GLU A 78 34.06 -6.20 -22.54
N PRO A 79 34.59 -7.43 -22.68
CA PRO A 79 35.79 -7.84 -21.97
C PRO A 79 37.00 -7.16 -22.63
N ASN A 80 37.59 -6.18 -21.97
CA ASN A 80 38.91 -5.68 -22.37
C ASN A 80 39.95 -6.76 -22.04
N ALA A 81 40.63 -7.20 -23.10
CA ALA A 81 41.82 -8.03 -23.04
C ALA A 81 43.04 -7.22 -22.55
N GLU A 82 43.98 -7.96 -21.95
CA GLU A 82 45.40 -7.64 -21.72
C GLU A 82 45.74 -6.60 -20.64
N ASP A 83 46.42 -7.03 -19.57
CA ASP A 83 47.88 -6.78 -19.45
C ASP A 83 48.54 -7.73 -18.43
N LYS A 84 49.82 -8.02 -18.70
CA LYS A 84 50.75 -8.98 -18.10
C LYS A 84 51.18 -8.60 -16.67
N GLY A 85 51.60 -9.61 -15.91
CA GLY A 85 52.41 -9.43 -14.71
C GLY A 85 53.01 -10.77 -14.25
N GLU A 86 54.31 -10.93 -14.51
CA GLU A 86 55.19 -11.97 -13.97
C GLU A 86 55.20 -11.99 -12.43
N ASP A 87 55.32 -13.18 -11.85
CA ASP A 87 56.39 -13.57 -10.90
C ASP A 87 56.44 -15.10 -10.74
#